data_AF-B1V989-F1
#
_entry.id   AF-B1V989-F1
#
_cell.length_a   1.000
_cell.length_b   1.000
_cell.length_c   1.000
_cell.angle_alpha   90.00
_cell.angle_beta   90.00
_cell.angle_gamma   90.00
#
_symmetry.space_group_name_H-M   'P 1'
#
loop_
_entity.id
_entity.type
_entity.pdbx_description
1 polymer ?
#
loop_
_entity_poly.entity_id
_entity_poly.type
_entity_poly.pdbx_seq_one_letter_code
_entity_poly.pdbx_strand_id
1 'polypeptide(L)'
;MELFKALVIIGILGFLFGLGPILIYFIQKHVNNKLNNVENIKLQTEIETITKQGKLNQKIAELVNNKALSVQEKTELQEEINTIQNELNQKKAELSHNQMLAGQLKAKKYKKRNPIKAIIIYYCFIISIFAIFGGFIFLDNKYDITNSKPKTYTITEPKIEIESEWFEGYRSRDDNYQIKKYYKADGYDPNAEFGATKDWKGSPCQSYSHNVNHLVLGHQIIKVKYTFYGLNGLGRGQHREYEPTDIMPFMKNPFDKWEVKDSRIDFFKTFHTKNKNDDSQFNNMFINDPSNHYTKLNYKGPKWLIEEDKDFFMDEVQCHIIDPKDSRYPKDEKKNYYLHFNPKQRYITLYTKKFNTKNN
;
A
#
# COMPACT_ATOMS: atom_id res chain seq x y z
N MET A 1 -3.80 -19.62 3.06
CA MET A 1 -4.72 -18.71 2.34
C MET A 1 -4.11 -18.20 1.03
N GLU A 2 -2.83 -17.80 1.03
CA GLU A 2 -2.09 -17.34 -0.17
C GLU A 2 -1.97 -18.41 -1.28
N LEU A 3 -1.61 -19.65 -0.92
CA LEU A 3 -1.49 -20.77 -1.87
C LEU A 3 -2.80 -21.07 -2.60
N PHE A 4 -3.92 -21.01 -1.88
CA PHE A 4 -5.26 -21.23 -2.45
C PHE A 4 -5.63 -20.13 -3.46
N LYS A 5 -5.32 -18.87 -3.16
CA LYS A 5 -5.52 -17.74 -4.09
C LYS A 5 -4.68 -17.93 -5.36
N ALA A 6 -3.42 -18.33 -5.24
CA ALA A 6 -2.55 -18.58 -6.38
C ALA A 6 -3.07 -19.71 -7.28
N LEU A 7 -3.52 -20.83 -6.69
CA LEU A 7 -4.09 -21.96 -7.43
C LEU A 7 -5.38 -21.59 -8.15
N VAL A 8 -6.25 -20.77 -7.53
CA VAL A 8 -7.48 -20.27 -8.17
C VAL A 8 -7.15 -19.39 -9.38
N ILE A 9 -6.16 -18.51 -9.27
CA ILE A 9 -5.73 -17.64 -10.38
C ILE A 9 -5.16 -18.46 -11.54
N ILE A 10 -4.29 -19.44 -11.24
CA ILE A 10 -3.72 -20.35 -12.24
C ILE A 10 -4.83 -21.17 -12.93
N GLY A 11 -5.83 -21.63 -12.17
CA GLY A 11 -6.99 -22.35 -12.72
C GLY A 11 -7.82 -21.50 -13.68
N ILE A 12 -8.09 -20.24 -13.32
CA ILE A 12 -8.83 -19.29 -14.18
C ILE A 12 -8.03 -18.98 -15.45
N LEU A 13 -6.72 -18.77 -15.34
CA LEU A 13 -5.84 -18.55 -16.50
C LEU A 13 -5.80 -19.79 -17.40
N GLY A 14 -5.65 -20.99 -16.83
CA GLY A 14 -5.67 -22.24 -17.60
C GLY A 14 -6.98 -22.43 -18.36
N PHE A 15 -8.12 -22.07 -17.77
CA PHE A 15 -9.42 -22.13 -18.44
C PHE A 15 -9.52 -21.12 -19.60
N LEU A 16 -9.13 -19.86 -19.38
CA LEU A 16 -9.20 -18.80 -20.38
C LEU A 16 -8.27 -19.05 -21.58
N PHE A 17 -7.03 -19.47 -21.33
CA PHE A 17 -6.04 -19.68 -22.39
C PHE A 17 -6.09 -21.08 -23.01
N GLY A 18 -6.65 -22.07 -22.31
CA GLY A 18 -6.79 -23.44 -22.81
C GLY A 18 -8.16 -23.73 -23.43
N LEU A 19 -9.21 -23.71 -22.61
CA LEU A 19 -10.52 -24.24 -22.99
C LEU A 19 -11.32 -23.29 -23.89
N GLY A 20 -11.20 -21.97 -23.68
CA GLY A 20 -11.88 -20.96 -24.51
C GLY A 20 -11.60 -21.09 -26.02
N PRO A 21 -10.33 -21.08 -26.45
CA PRO A 21 -9.94 -21.25 -27.86
C PRO A 21 -10.40 -22.57 -28.46
N ILE A 22 -10.34 -23.66 -27.68
CA ILE A 22 -10.77 -24.99 -28.11
C ILE A 22 -12.28 -24.99 -28.39
N LEU A 23 -13.08 -24.41 -27.49
CA LEU A 23 -14.54 -24.32 -27.66
C LEU A 23 -14.90 -23.50 -28.91
N ILE A 24 -14.23 -22.37 -29.13
CA ILE A 24 -14.42 -21.51 -30.31
C ILE A 24 -14.12 -22.29 -31.60
N TYR A 25 -13.02 -23.04 -31.62
CA TYR A 25 -12.64 -23.89 -32.75
C TYR A 25 -13.71 -24.93 -33.06
N PHE A 26 -14.19 -25.68 -32.05
CA PHE A 26 -15.20 -26.72 -32.24
C PHE A 26 -16.53 -26.16 -32.76
N ILE A 27 -17.00 -25.06 -32.19
CA ILE A 27 -18.25 -24.41 -32.62
C ILE A 27 -18.13 -23.97 -34.09
N GLN A 28 -17.03 -23.33 -34.47
CA GLN A 28 -16.83 -22.85 -35.83
C GLN A 28 -16.63 -23.99 -36.84
N LYS A 29 -15.91 -25.04 -36.45
CA LYS A 29 -15.76 -26.24 -37.29
C LYS A 29 -17.10 -26.92 -37.53
N HIS A 30 -17.93 -27.07 -36.50
CA HIS A 30 -19.26 -27.66 -36.62
C HIS A 30 -20.18 -26.85 -37.55
N VAL A 31 -20.20 -25.52 -37.37
CA VAL A 31 -20.98 -24.61 -38.24
C VAL A 31 -20.50 -24.66 -39.69
N ASN A 32 -19.18 -24.61 -39.92
CA ASN A 32 -18.60 -24.66 -41.26
C ASN A 32 -18.91 -26.01 -41.95
N ASN A 33 -18.83 -27.13 -41.24
CA ASN A 33 -19.20 -28.44 -41.79
C ASN A 33 -20.68 -28.52 -42.16
N LYS A 34 -21.58 -28.00 -41.31
CA LYS A 34 -23.02 -28.00 -41.58
C LYS A 34 -23.35 -27.16 -42.81
N LEU A 35 -22.71 -26.00 -42.96
CA LEU A 35 -22.90 -25.14 -44.13
C LEU A 35 -22.37 -25.81 -45.41
N ASN A 36 -21.17 -26.42 -45.36
CA ASN A 36 -20.60 -27.14 -46.51
C ASN A 36 -21.50 -28.32 -46.94
N ASN A 37 -22.08 -29.06 -45.99
CA ASN A 37 -22.96 -30.19 -46.32
C ASN A 37 -24.24 -29.72 -47.05
N VAL A 38 -24.87 -28.65 -46.58
CA VAL A 38 -26.07 -28.08 -47.23
C VAL A 38 -25.74 -27.53 -48.63
N GLU A 39 -24.59 -26.87 -48.80
CA GLU A 39 -24.14 -26.39 -50.11
C GLU A 39 -23.88 -27.55 -51.08
N ASN A 40 -23.28 -28.65 -50.61
CA ASN A 40 -23.02 -29.82 -51.42
C ASN A 40 -24.32 -30.54 -51.84
N ILE A 41 -25.25 -30.74 -50.90
CA ILE A 41 -26.58 -31.33 -51.18
C ILE A 41 -27.31 -30.48 -52.22
N LYS A 42 -27.30 -29.14 -52.07
CA LYS A 42 -27.92 -28.24 -53.06
C LYS A 42 -27.34 -28.45 -54.46
N LEU A 43 -26.00 -28.48 -54.59
CA LEU A 43 -25.33 -28.68 -55.89
C LEU A 43 -25.69 -30.03 -56.51
N GLN A 44 -25.70 -31.12 -55.72
CA GLN A 44 -26.10 -32.44 -56.19
C GLN A 44 -27.55 -32.45 -56.70
N THR A 45 -28.49 -31.88 -55.94
CA THR A 45 -29.90 -31.80 -56.36
C THR A 45 -30.07 -30.94 -57.62
N GLU A 46 -29.30 -29.86 -57.78
CA GLU A 46 -29.33 -28.99 -58.96
C GLU A 46 -28.84 -29.73 -60.22
N ILE A 47 -27.73 -30.48 -60.12
CA ILE A 47 -27.21 -31.33 -61.20
C ILE A 47 -28.22 -32.43 -61.59
N GLU A 48 -28.82 -33.11 -60.61
CA GLU A 48 -29.85 -34.12 -60.87
C GLU A 48 -31.06 -33.52 -61.61
N THR A 49 -31.50 -32.33 -61.19
CA THR A 49 -32.65 -31.64 -61.80
C THR A 49 -32.35 -31.27 -63.26
N ILE A 50 -31.16 -30.75 -63.56
CA ILE A 50 -30.71 -30.44 -64.93
C ILE A 50 -30.65 -31.71 -65.79
N THR A 51 -30.11 -32.80 -65.24
CA THR A 51 -29.99 -34.07 -65.96
C THR A 51 -31.36 -34.65 -66.31
N LYS A 52 -32.30 -34.65 -65.36
CA LYS A 52 -33.68 -35.11 -65.58
C LYS A 52 -34.44 -34.22 -66.57
N GLN A 53 -34.26 -32.90 -66.51
CA GLN A 53 -34.82 -31.98 -67.50
C GLN A 53 -34.29 -32.27 -68.92
N GLY A 54 -33.00 -32.58 -69.05
CA GLY A 54 -32.40 -32.99 -70.34
C GLY A 54 -33.04 -34.27 -70.89
N LYS A 55 -33.20 -35.30 -70.05
CA LYS A 55 -33.87 -36.56 -70.43
C LYS A 55 -35.33 -36.34 -70.84
N LEU A 56 -36.06 -35.52 -70.10
CA LEU A 56 -37.43 -35.16 -70.43
C LEU A 56 -37.52 -34.49 -71.80
N ASN A 57 -36.67 -33.49 -72.07
CA ASN A 57 -36.65 -32.78 -73.34
C ASN A 57 -36.33 -33.72 -74.52
N GLN A 58 -35.41 -34.68 -74.32
CA GLN A 58 -35.09 -35.70 -75.32
C GLN A 58 -36.29 -36.62 -75.62
N LYS A 59 -36.98 -37.10 -74.59
CA LYS A 59 -38.17 -37.97 -74.73
C LYS A 59 -39.35 -37.25 -75.37
N ILE A 60 -39.57 -35.97 -75.04
CA ILE A 60 -40.58 -35.14 -75.72
C ILE A 60 -40.22 -34.96 -77.20
N ALA A 61 -38.94 -34.70 -77.53
CA ALA A 61 -38.50 -34.59 -78.91
C ALA A 61 -38.68 -35.89 -79.71
N GLU A 62 -38.46 -37.05 -79.09
CA GLU A 62 -38.70 -38.37 -79.66
C GLU A 62 -40.19 -38.59 -79.98
N LEU A 63 -41.08 -38.25 -79.04
CA LEU A 63 -42.53 -38.33 -79.24
C LEU A 63 -43.02 -37.41 -80.37
N VAL A 64 -42.51 -36.17 -80.43
CA VAL A 64 -42.98 -35.14 -81.37
C VAL A 64 -42.45 -35.35 -82.79
N ASN A 65 -41.19 -35.77 -82.95
CA ASN A 65 -40.53 -35.79 -84.25
C ASN A 65 -40.65 -37.14 -84.98
N ASN A 66 -41.04 -38.22 -84.31
CA ASN A 66 -41.02 -39.55 -84.90
C ASN A 66 -42.41 -39.98 -85.42
N LYS A 67 -42.65 -39.71 -86.72
CA LYS A 67 -43.94 -39.91 -87.39
C LYS A 67 -44.35 -41.40 -87.55
N ALA A 68 -43.41 -42.33 -87.36
CA ALA A 68 -43.58 -43.77 -87.60
C ALA A 68 -43.90 -44.60 -86.34
N LEU A 69 -44.01 -43.98 -85.15
CA LEU A 69 -44.37 -44.68 -83.91
C LEU A 69 -45.79 -45.27 -83.99
N SER A 70 -45.93 -46.53 -83.57
CA SER A 70 -47.23 -47.18 -83.37
C SER A 70 -48.03 -46.53 -82.22
N VAL A 71 -49.34 -46.77 -82.19
CA VAL A 71 -50.23 -46.22 -81.15
C VAL A 71 -49.81 -46.69 -79.75
N GLN A 72 -49.35 -47.93 -79.63
CA GLN A 72 -48.90 -48.51 -78.37
C GLN A 72 -47.60 -47.85 -77.87
N GLU A 73 -46.60 -47.70 -78.74
CA GLU A 73 -45.33 -47.06 -78.38
C GLU A 73 -45.50 -45.58 -77.99
N LYS A 74 -46.43 -44.86 -78.63
CA LYS A 74 -46.76 -43.47 -78.22
C LYS A 74 -47.36 -43.40 -76.82
N THR A 75 -48.16 -44.39 -76.45
CA THR A 75 -48.79 -44.44 -75.12
C THR A 75 -47.75 -44.73 -74.04
N GLU A 76 -46.86 -45.69 -74.28
CA GLU A 76 -45.74 -46.03 -73.38
C GLU A 76 -44.78 -44.82 -73.21
N LEU A 77 -44.42 -44.13 -74.30
CA LEU A 77 -43.57 -42.94 -74.23
C LEU A 77 -44.24 -41.79 -73.46
N GLN A 78 -45.57 -41.65 -73.59
CA GLN A 78 -46.34 -40.64 -72.84
C GLN A 78 -46.37 -40.94 -71.34
N GLU A 79 -46.47 -42.22 -70.95
CA GLU A 79 -46.39 -42.65 -69.55
C GLU A 79 -44.98 -42.41 -68.97
N GLU A 80 -43.92 -42.69 -69.73
CA GLU A 80 -42.55 -42.37 -69.34
C GLU A 80 -42.35 -40.85 -69.14
N ILE A 81 -42.87 -40.04 -70.07
CA ILE A 81 -42.83 -38.56 -69.96
C ILE A 81 -43.55 -38.10 -68.69
N ASN A 82 -44.75 -38.61 -68.42
CA ASN A 82 -45.52 -38.27 -67.23
C ASN A 82 -44.77 -38.67 -65.95
N THR A 83 -44.13 -39.84 -65.95
CA THR A 83 -43.34 -40.33 -64.82
C THR A 83 -42.11 -39.44 -64.57
N ILE A 84 -41.32 -39.13 -65.61
CA ILE A 84 -40.16 -38.24 -65.51
C ILE A 84 -40.59 -36.84 -65.06
N GLN A 85 -41.73 -36.33 -65.56
CA GLN A 85 -42.28 -35.05 -65.17
C GLN A 85 -42.63 -34.99 -63.68
N ASN A 86 -43.27 -36.06 -63.15
CA ASN A 86 -43.59 -36.15 -61.72
C ASN A 86 -42.34 -36.19 -60.84
N GLU A 87 -41.34 -37.00 -61.20
CA GLU A 87 -40.07 -37.05 -60.48
C GLU A 87 -39.32 -35.71 -60.52
N LEU A 88 -39.38 -35.00 -61.65
CA LEU A 88 -38.78 -33.69 -61.81
C LEU A 88 -39.46 -32.65 -60.91
N ASN A 89 -40.79 -32.67 -60.84
CA ASN A 89 -41.55 -31.80 -59.95
C ASN A 89 -41.20 -32.06 -58.48
N GLN A 90 -41.06 -33.32 -58.08
CA GLN A 90 -40.61 -33.70 -56.74
C GLN A 90 -39.20 -33.17 -56.44
N LYS A 91 -38.25 -33.33 -57.38
CA LYS A 91 -36.88 -32.82 -57.23
C LYS A 91 -36.81 -31.30 -57.17
N LYS A 92 -37.65 -30.59 -57.93
CA LYS A 92 -37.78 -29.12 -57.84
C LYS A 92 -38.30 -28.68 -56.47
N ALA A 93 -39.22 -29.42 -55.86
CA ALA A 93 -39.69 -29.16 -54.50
C ALA A 93 -38.57 -29.38 -53.45
N GLU A 94 -37.80 -30.47 -53.57
CA GLU A 94 -36.62 -30.73 -52.73
C GLU A 94 -35.58 -29.60 -52.85
N LEU A 95 -35.30 -29.13 -54.07
CA LEU A 95 -34.37 -28.03 -54.31
C LEU A 95 -34.85 -26.72 -53.65
N SER A 96 -36.14 -26.40 -53.77
CA SER A 96 -36.74 -25.23 -53.13
C SER A 96 -36.62 -25.29 -51.60
N HIS A 97 -36.89 -26.46 -51.01
CA HIS A 97 -36.73 -26.68 -49.57
C HIS A 97 -35.27 -26.49 -49.12
N ASN A 98 -34.31 -27.06 -49.85
CA ASN A 98 -32.89 -26.92 -49.56
C ASN A 98 -32.39 -25.48 -49.70
N GLN A 99 -32.91 -24.72 -50.68
CA GLN A 99 -32.63 -23.29 -50.83
C GLN A 99 -33.16 -22.48 -49.65
N MET A 100 -34.38 -22.77 -49.19
CA MET A 100 -34.95 -22.14 -48.00
C MET A 100 -34.12 -22.41 -46.75
N LEU A 101 -33.70 -23.66 -46.53
CA LEU A 101 -32.86 -24.06 -45.39
C LEU A 101 -31.51 -23.35 -45.41
N ALA A 102 -30.86 -23.25 -46.58
CA ALA A 102 -29.64 -22.49 -46.75
C ALA A 102 -29.83 -20.99 -46.45
N GLY A 103 -30.96 -20.42 -46.87
CA GLY A 103 -31.36 -19.04 -46.57
C GLY A 103 -31.53 -18.80 -45.07
N GLN A 104 -32.23 -19.70 -44.36
CA GLN A 104 -32.42 -19.63 -42.91
C GLN A 104 -31.09 -19.73 -42.14
N LEU A 105 -30.17 -20.59 -42.58
CA LEU A 105 -28.83 -20.71 -41.99
C LEU A 105 -28.02 -19.41 -42.17
N LYS A 106 -28.09 -18.79 -43.35
CA LYS A 106 -27.46 -17.48 -43.59
C LYS A 106 -28.11 -16.36 -42.78
N ALA A 107 -29.43 -16.36 -42.63
CA ALA A 107 -30.19 -15.38 -41.86
C ALA A 107 -29.90 -15.44 -40.35
N LYS A 108 -29.68 -16.65 -39.79
CA LYS A 108 -29.23 -16.83 -38.39
C LYS A 108 -27.78 -16.38 -38.12
N LYS A 109 -27.18 -15.58 -39.00
CA LYS A 109 -25.80 -15.05 -38.94
C LYS A 109 -24.69 -16.13 -38.91
N TYR A 110 -24.98 -17.37 -39.30
CA TYR A 110 -23.94 -18.39 -39.48
C TYR A 110 -23.15 -18.10 -40.76
N LYS A 111 -22.19 -17.19 -40.64
CA LYS A 111 -21.24 -16.89 -41.72
C LYS A 111 -20.04 -17.81 -41.58
N LYS A 112 -19.59 -18.39 -42.70
CA LYS A 112 -18.32 -19.13 -42.76
C LYS A 112 -17.20 -18.22 -42.26
N ARG A 113 -16.53 -18.63 -41.19
CA ARG A 113 -15.43 -17.88 -40.57
C ARG A 113 -14.20 -18.77 -40.48
N ASN A 114 -13.03 -18.16 -40.65
CA ASN A 114 -11.77 -18.83 -40.38
C ASN A 114 -11.61 -18.95 -38.85
N PRO A 115 -11.52 -20.17 -38.30
CA PRO A 115 -11.45 -20.36 -36.86
C PRO A 115 -10.21 -19.74 -36.22
N ILE A 116 -9.10 -19.70 -36.95
CA ILE A 116 -7.85 -19.08 -36.50
C ILE A 116 -8.04 -17.58 -36.27
N LYS A 117 -8.72 -16.88 -37.19
CA LYS A 117 -9.01 -15.44 -37.04
C LYS A 117 -9.85 -15.15 -35.80
N ALA A 118 -10.81 -16.02 -35.46
CA ALA A 118 -11.64 -15.81 -34.28
C ALA A 118 -10.87 -16.04 -32.98
N ILE A 119 -9.98 -17.03 -32.94
CA ILE A 119 -9.08 -17.27 -31.81
C ILE A 119 -8.13 -16.07 -31.60
N ILE A 120 -7.59 -15.50 -32.68
CA ILE A 120 -6.73 -14.31 -32.59
C ILE A 120 -7.50 -13.13 -31.98
N ILE A 121 -8.71 -12.85 -32.46
CA ILE A 121 -9.56 -11.78 -31.90
C ILE A 121 -9.85 -12.01 -30.42
N TYR A 122 -10.13 -13.25 -30.02
CA TYR A 122 -10.34 -13.62 -28.62
C TYR A 122 -9.12 -13.28 -27.75
N TYR A 123 -7.92 -13.67 -28.18
CA TYR A 123 -6.69 -13.35 -27.45
C TYR A 123 -6.40 -11.85 -27.36
N CYS A 124 -6.61 -11.10 -28.45
CA CYS A 124 -6.46 -9.64 -28.42
C CYS A 124 -7.39 -9.00 -27.38
N PHE A 125 -8.63 -9.49 -27.26
CA PHE A 125 -9.59 -8.99 -26.27
C PHE A 125 -9.18 -9.33 -24.84
N ILE A 126 -8.76 -10.58 -24.59
CA ILE A 126 -8.28 -11.03 -23.28
C ILE A 126 -7.03 -10.27 -22.84
N ILE A 127 -6.06 -10.08 -23.73
CA ILE A 127 -4.84 -9.30 -23.43
C ILE A 127 -5.20 -7.84 -23.12
N SER A 128 -6.15 -7.25 -23.85
CA SER A 128 -6.61 -5.87 -23.58
C SER A 128 -7.26 -5.75 -22.20
N ILE A 129 -8.06 -6.74 -21.78
CA ILE A 129 -8.62 -6.81 -20.43
C ILE A 129 -7.48 -6.86 -19.40
N PHE A 130 -6.51 -7.76 -19.57
CA PHE A 130 -5.37 -7.85 -18.64
C PHE A 130 -4.52 -6.57 -18.62
N ALA A 131 -4.35 -5.88 -19.75
CA ALA A 131 -3.64 -4.61 -19.79
C ALA A 131 -4.38 -3.50 -19.05
N ILE A 132 -5.72 -3.45 -19.15
CA ILE A 132 -6.56 -2.49 -18.43
C ILE A 132 -6.51 -2.79 -16.93
N PHE A 133 -6.81 -4.02 -16.51
CA PHE A 133 -6.78 -4.39 -15.09
C PHE A 133 -5.38 -4.33 -14.49
N GLY A 134 -4.36 -4.77 -15.22
CA GLY A 134 -2.95 -4.63 -14.83
C GLY A 134 -2.53 -3.17 -14.73
N GLY A 135 -2.99 -2.33 -15.65
CA GLY A 135 -2.81 -0.87 -15.59
C GLY A 135 -3.48 -0.24 -14.38
N PHE A 136 -4.71 -0.65 -14.04
CA PHE A 136 -5.40 -0.20 -12.83
C PHE A 136 -4.70 -0.66 -11.55
N ILE A 137 -4.28 -1.93 -11.46
CA ILE A 137 -3.53 -2.44 -10.29
C ILE A 137 -2.17 -1.74 -10.18
N PHE A 138 -1.49 -1.48 -11.29
CA PHE A 138 -0.22 -0.76 -11.30
C PHE A 138 -0.38 0.71 -10.91
N LEU A 139 -1.44 1.36 -11.40
CA LEU A 139 -1.78 2.74 -11.01
C LEU A 139 -2.21 2.81 -9.55
N ASP A 140 -3.00 1.86 -9.04
CA ASP A 140 -3.43 1.77 -7.65
C ASP A 140 -2.23 1.53 -6.73
N ASN A 141 -1.37 0.54 -7.00
CA ASN A 141 -0.12 0.33 -6.24
C ASN A 141 0.79 1.56 -6.29
N LYS A 142 0.94 2.21 -7.45
CA LYS A 142 1.77 3.42 -7.55
C LYS A 142 1.14 4.58 -6.79
N TYR A 143 -0.18 4.76 -6.86
CA TYR A 143 -0.91 5.78 -6.10
C TYR A 143 -0.88 5.53 -4.59
N ASP A 144 -1.01 4.28 -4.14
CA ASP A 144 -0.98 3.89 -2.73
C ASP A 144 0.45 4.00 -2.15
N ILE A 145 1.48 3.68 -2.94
CA ILE A 145 2.88 3.88 -2.56
C ILE A 145 3.24 5.38 -2.48
N THR A 146 2.66 6.23 -3.34
CA THR A 146 2.95 7.68 -3.31
C THR A 146 2.04 8.51 -2.41
N ASN A 147 0.83 8.03 -2.08
CA ASN A 147 -0.19 8.79 -1.33
C ASN A 147 -0.68 8.11 -0.05
N SER A 148 -0.22 6.91 0.31
CA SER A 148 -0.49 6.40 1.66
C SER A 148 0.19 7.33 2.65
N LYS A 149 -0.63 8.18 3.29
CA LYS A 149 -0.18 8.95 4.45
C LYS A 149 0.52 7.97 5.38
N PRO A 150 1.76 8.26 5.82
CA PRO A 150 2.47 7.36 6.71
C PRO A 150 1.55 7.04 7.88
N LYS A 151 1.39 5.74 8.21
CA LYS A 151 0.54 5.33 9.32
C LYS A 151 1.00 6.09 10.56
N THR A 152 0.13 6.97 11.06
CA THR A 152 0.38 7.76 12.26
C THR A 152 -0.12 6.97 13.46
N TYR A 153 0.75 6.75 14.42
CA TYR A 153 0.41 6.12 15.69
C TYR A 153 0.47 7.16 16.80
N THR A 154 -0.44 7.08 17.76
CA THR A 154 -0.40 7.94 18.94
C THR A 154 0.83 7.60 19.78
N ILE A 155 1.65 8.60 20.09
CA ILE A 155 2.77 8.45 21.03
C ILE A 155 2.23 8.52 22.45
N THR A 156 2.47 7.45 23.22
CA THR A 156 2.14 7.38 24.64
C THR A 156 2.80 8.53 25.39
N GLU A 157 2.04 9.14 26.32
CA GLU A 157 2.58 10.20 27.17
C GLU A 157 3.79 9.71 27.97
N PRO A 158 4.82 10.56 28.17
CA PRO A 158 5.98 10.16 28.96
C PRO A 158 5.63 9.87 30.42
N LYS A 159 6.19 8.77 30.93
CA LYS A 159 6.03 8.41 32.34
C LYS A 159 7.00 9.21 33.20
N ILE A 160 6.55 9.66 34.36
CA ILE A 160 7.34 10.43 35.33
C ILE A 160 7.29 9.78 36.69
N GLU A 161 8.46 9.61 37.30
CA GLU A 161 8.63 9.03 38.63
C GLU A 161 9.49 9.99 39.46
N ILE A 162 8.88 10.68 40.43
CA ILE A 162 9.62 11.50 41.40
C ILE A 162 10.15 10.55 42.47
N GLU A 163 11.48 10.43 42.56
CA GLU A 163 12.12 9.54 43.53
C GLU A 163 12.30 10.22 44.88
N SER A 164 12.68 11.50 44.87
CA SER A 164 12.84 12.29 46.10
C SER A 164 12.96 13.79 45.80
N GLU A 165 12.55 14.60 46.76
CA GLU A 165 12.78 16.04 46.83
C GLU A 165 13.43 16.36 48.17
N TRP A 166 14.42 17.26 48.18
CA TRP A 166 15.06 17.73 49.40
C TRP A 166 15.64 19.13 49.22
N PHE A 167 15.94 19.79 50.31
CA PHE A 167 16.66 21.06 50.29
C PHE A 167 18.16 20.82 50.52
N GLU A 168 19.01 21.37 49.67
CA GLU A 168 20.47 21.34 49.81
C GLU A 168 20.99 22.74 50.13
N GLY A 169 21.39 22.93 51.39
CA GLY A 169 21.82 24.22 51.92
C GLY A 169 23.34 24.39 52.03
N TYR A 170 23.81 25.62 51.83
CA TYR A 170 25.15 26.14 52.09
C TYR A 170 25.19 26.85 53.45
N ARG A 171 26.17 26.51 54.30
CA ARG A 171 26.40 27.24 55.56
C ARG A 171 26.95 28.64 55.26
N SER A 172 26.35 29.67 55.86
CA SER A 172 26.93 31.03 55.94
C SER A 172 28.17 31.02 56.85
N ARG A 173 29.16 31.90 56.57
CA ARG A 173 30.50 31.95 57.19
C ARG A 173 30.47 31.85 58.73
N ASP A 174 31.27 30.93 59.29
CA ASP A 174 31.89 31.12 60.61
C ASP A 174 33.24 31.86 60.40
N ASP A 175 33.67 32.62 61.42
CA ASP A 175 34.82 33.56 61.42
C ASP A 175 36.20 32.96 61.05
N ASN A 176 36.30 31.65 60.80
CA ASN A 176 37.55 30.90 60.56
C ASN A 176 37.80 30.51 59.09
N TYR A 177 37.16 31.16 58.12
CA TYR A 177 37.52 31.11 56.68
C TYR A 177 37.60 29.71 56.02
N GLN A 178 37.04 28.65 56.61
CA GLN A 178 36.92 27.33 55.97
C GLN A 178 35.47 27.03 55.58
N ILE A 179 35.23 26.92 54.27
CA ILE A 179 33.93 26.57 53.68
C ILE A 179 33.89 25.08 53.43
N LYS A 180 32.90 24.37 54.00
CA LYS A 180 32.16 23.21 53.43
C LYS A 180 31.41 22.45 54.51
N LYS A 181 30.08 22.39 54.40
CA LYS A 181 29.24 21.24 54.79
C LYS A 181 27.87 21.42 54.13
N TYR A 182 27.46 20.44 53.33
CA TYR A 182 26.14 20.33 52.73
C TYR A 182 25.21 19.67 53.74
N TYR A 183 24.02 20.22 53.93
CA TYR A 183 22.99 19.59 54.76
C TYR A 183 21.84 19.18 53.86
N LYS A 184 21.55 17.87 53.82
CA LYS A 184 20.24 17.39 53.39
C LYS A 184 19.28 17.66 54.54
N ALA A 185 18.40 18.64 54.39
CA ALA A 185 17.38 18.91 55.39
C ALA A 185 16.16 18.02 55.09
N ASP A 186 15.85 17.09 56.00
CA ASP A 186 14.73 16.16 55.86
C ASP A 186 13.38 16.81 56.26
N GLY A 187 13.42 17.99 56.86
CA GLY A 187 12.25 18.80 57.22
C GLY A 187 12.20 20.07 56.37
N TYR A 188 11.48 19.99 55.25
CA TYR A 188 11.03 21.15 54.48
C TYR A 188 9.73 21.66 55.11
N ASP A 189 9.72 22.91 55.58
CA ASP A 189 8.46 23.60 55.90
C ASP A 189 7.94 24.27 54.62
N PRO A 190 6.86 23.75 53.99
CA PRO A 190 6.29 24.35 52.78
C PRO A 190 5.72 25.75 53.00
N ASN A 191 5.55 26.19 54.26
CA ASN A 191 5.00 27.48 54.63
C ASN A 191 6.05 28.49 55.13
N ALA A 192 7.34 28.14 55.12
CA ALA A 192 8.38 29.11 55.44
C ALA A 192 8.33 30.25 54.41
N GLU A 193 7.95 31.45 54.85
CA GLU A 193 7.82 32.63 54.00
C GLU A 193 9.15 32.91 53.29
N PHE A 194 9.20 32.58 52.00
CA PHE A 194 10.33 32.85 51.15
C PHE A 194 10.60 34.36 51.14
N GLY A 195 11.79 34.75 51.57
CA GLY A 195 12.26 36.13 51.45
C GLY A 195 12.14 36.58 49.98
N ALA A 196 11.35 37.63 49.78
CA ALA A 196 11.17 38.42 48.55
C ALA A 196 11.09 37.66 47.21
N THR A 197 9.93 37.80 46.57
CA THR A 197 9.56 37.36 45.21
C THR A 197 10.42 37.88 44.03
N LYS A 198 11.62 38.40 44.30
CA LYS A 198 12.57 38.93 43.29
C LYS A 198 13.84 38.08 43.14
N ASP A 199 13.92 36.93 43.78
CA ASP A 199 15.06 36.02 43.62
C ASP A 199 15.09 35.43 42.20
N TRP A 200 16.15 35.76 41.46
CA TRP A 200 16.43 35.28 40.11
C TRP A 200 16.30 33.75 40.02
N LYS A 201 15.80 33.21 38.89
CA LYS A 201 15.85 31.78 38.58
C LYS A 201 17.27 31.25 38.77
N GLY A 202 17.47 30.36 39.73
CA GLY A 202 18.79 29.81 40.09
C GLY A 202 19.48 30.46 41.30
N SER A 203 18.91 31.51 41.90
CA SER A 203 19.44 32.07 43.15
C SER A 203 19.14 31.15 44.36
N PRO A 204 20.05 31.05 45.34
CA PRO A 204 19.80 30.30 46.56
C PRO A 204 18.62 30.92 47.34
N CYS A 205 17.67 30.11 47.78
CA CYS A 205 16.59 30.52 48.68
C CYS A 205 16.96 30.19 50.14
N GLN A 206 16.34 30.87 51.10
CA GLN A 206 16.55 30.60 52.54
C GLN A 206 15.59 29.51 53.04
N SER A 207 16.11 28.55 53.81
CA SER A 207 15.32 27.54 54.52
C SER A 207 15.83 27.38 55.95
N TYR A 208 14.94 27.20 56.92
CA TYR A 208 15.34 26.88 58.29
C TYR A 208 15.78 25.42 58.38
N SER A 209 16.96 25.16 58.91
CA SER A 209 17.44 23.79 59.12
C SER A 209 17.45 23.45 60.61
N HIS A 210 16.57 22.52 61.00
CA HIS A 210 16.47 22.03 62.38
C HIS A 210 17.77 21.40 62.89
N ASN A 211 18.58 20.83 61.99
CA ASN A 211 19.87 20.20 62.34
C ASN A 211 20.94 21.21 62.76
N VAL A 212 20.85 22.46 62.30
CA VAL A 212 21.82 23.52 62.62
C VAL A 212 21.19 24.71 63.33
N ASN A 213 19.89 24.64 63.63
CA ASN A 213 19.09 25.64 64.33
C ASN A 213 19.29 27.07 63.79
N HIS A 214 19.36 27.22 62.46
CA HIS A 214 19.63 28.48 61.76
C HIS A 214 19.05 28.48 60.34
N LEU A 215 18.86 29.67 59.75
CA LEU A 215 18.55 29.84 58.33
C LEU A 215 19.76 29.45 57.47
N VAL A 216 19.50 28.68 56.42
CA VAL A 216 20.48 28.18 55.46
C VAL A 216 20.07 28.61 54.06
N LEU A 217 20.99 29.21 53.31
CA LEU A 217 20.80 29.53 51.90
C LEU A 217 21.08 28.29 51.05
N GLY A 218 20.23 27.93 50.11
CA GLY A 218 20.37 26.69 49.36
C GLY A 218 19.44 26.58 48.17
N HIS A 219 19.38 25.40 47.57
CA HIS A 219 18.48 25.12 46.45
C HIS A 219 17.59 23.92 46.80
N GLN A 220 16.34 23.97 46.34
CA GLN A 220 15.52 22.77 46.27
C GLN A 220 16.09 21.86 45.20
N ILE A 221 16.35 20.61 45.55
CA ILE A 221 16.87 19.58 44.68
C ILE A 221 15.81 18.51 44.50
N ILE A 222 15.70 17.99 43.28
CA ILE A 222 14.81 16.89 42.93
C ILE A 222 15.59 15.79 42.22
N LYS A 223 15.19 14.55 42.50
CA LYS A 223 15.57 13.38 41.72
C LYS A 223 14.32 12.81 41.05
N VAL A 224 14.28 12.85 39.72
CA VAL A 224 13.12 12.45 38.92
C VAL A 224 13.57 11.65 37.71
N LYS A 225 12.77 10.66 37.34
CA LYS A 225 13.00 9.82 36.17
C LYS A 225 11.87 10.00 35.16
N TYR A 226 12.24 10.33 33.93
CA TYR A 226 11.34 10.40 32.78
C TYR A 226 11.53 9.18 31.88
N THR A 227 10.45 8.68 31.30
CA THR A 227 10.48 7.61 30.28
C THR A 227 9.70 8.05 29.05
N PHE A 228 10.38 8.09 27.89
CA PHE A 228 9.84 8.53 26.61
C PHE A 228 9.66 7.34 25.66
N TYR A 229 8.55 7.33 24.94
CA TYR A 229 8.20 6.28 23.96
C TYR A 229 8.27 6.77 22.51
N GLY A 230 8.73 8.00 22.27
CA GLY A 230 8.83 8.60 20.96
C GLY A 230 9.30 10.05 21.03
N LEU A 231 9.47 10.69 19.87
CA LEU A 231 9.73 12.13 19.75
C LEU A 231 8.41 12.92 19.89
N ASN A 232 7.83 12.88 21.09
CA ASN A 232 6.49 13.41 21.39
C ASN A 232 6.39 14.95 21.40
N GLY A 233 7.49 15.66 21.16
CA GLY A 233 7.56 17.11 21.05
C GLY A 233 7.53 17.65 19.63
N LEU A 234 7.60 16.81 18.58
CA LEU A 234 7.47 17.27 17.19
C LEU A 234 6.09 17.93 16.97
N GLY A 235 6.06 19.14 16.41
CA GLY A 235 4.88 19.97 16.26
C GLY A 235 4.41 20.66 17.55
N ARG A 236 5.07 20.42 18.69
CA ARG A 236 4.73 21.00 20.01
C ARG A 236 5.83 21.88 20.57
N GLY A 237 7.01 21.85 19.95
CA GLY A 237 8.18 22.62 20.35
C GLY A 237 7.95 24.13 20.37
N GLN A 238 8.72 24.84 21.18
CA GLN A 238 8.69 26.31 21.25
C GLN A 238 9.27 26.97 19.99
N HIS A 239 10.14 26.26 19.26
CA HIS A 239 10.83 26.76 18.08
C HIS A 239 10.51 25.95 16.82
N ARG A 240 9.22 25.96 16.42
CA ARG A 240 8.73 25.18 15.27
C ARG A 240 9.45 25.49 13.96
N GLU A 241 9.98 26.72 13.82
CA GLU A 241 10.77 27.15 12.68
C GLU A 241 12.08 26.36 12.50
N TYR A 242 12.57 25.69 13.55
CA TYR A 242 13.77 24.85 13.49
C TYR A 242 13.45 23.36 13.50
N GLU A 243 12.19 22.94 13.51
CA GLU A 243 11.85 21.51 13.46
C GLU A 243 12.30 20.88 12.13
N PRO A 244 12.82 19.64 12.15
CA PRO A 244 13.31 18.99 10.96
C PRO A 244 12.17 18.58 10.02
N THR A 245 12.28 18.95 8.75
CA THR A 245 11.31 18.62 7.70
C THR A 245 11.72 17.39 6.89
N ASP A 246 12.98 17.01 6.96
CA ASP A 246 13.66 15.99 6.16
C ASP A 246 13.85 14.66 6.89
N ILE A 247 13.41 14.53 8.15
CA ILE A 247 13.44 13.24 8.87
C ILE A 247 12.48 12.23 8.27
N MET A 248 12.86 10.96 8.36
CA MET A 248 12.02 9.84 7.93
C MET A 248 10.62 9.86 8.58
N PRO A 249 9.53 9.64 7.81
CA PRO A 249 8.18 9.68 8.35
C PRO A 249 7.93 8.73 9.52
N PHE A 250 8.54 7.54 9.53
CA PHE A 250 8.39 6.59 10.63
C PHE A 250 8.94 7.13 11.96
N MET A 251 9.88 8.08 11.94
CA MET A 251 10.45 8.67 13.15
C MET A 251 9.45 9.59 13.89
N LYS A 252 8.32 9.93 13.25
CA LYS A 252 7.21 10.67 13.87
C LYS A 252 6.27 9.76 14.67
N ASN A 253 6.47 8.44 14.60
CA ASN A 253 5.71 7.45 15.35
C ASN A 253 6.41 7.08 16.67
N PRO A 254 5.77 6.28 17.55
CA PRO A 254 6.43 5.73 18.73
C PRO A 254 7.65 4.89 18.34
N PHE A 255 8.64 4.80 19.23
CA PHE A 255 9.92 4.11 19.00
C PHE A 255 9.74 2.64 18.64
N ASP A 256 8.73 1.95 19.18
CA ASP A 256 8.40 0.54 18.86
C ASP A 256 7.79 0.35 17.45
N LYS A 257 7.53 1.45 16.75
CA LYS A 257 7.06 1.48 15.35
C LYS A 257 8.12 2.03 14.41
N TRP A 258 9.35 2.20 14.87
CA TRP A 258 10.50 2.52 14.02
C TRP A 258 11.06 1.26 13.35
N GLU A 259 10.16 0.39 12.88
CA GLU A 259 10.46 -0.81 12.10
C GLU A 259 9.86 -0.64 10.71
N VAL A 260 10.67 -0.85 9.67
CA VAL A 260 10.15 -0.93 8.29
C VAL A 260 9.74 -2.37 8.05
N LYS A 261 8.47 -2.59 7.62
CA LYS A 261 7.84 -3.91 7.45
C LYS A 261 8.65 -4.96 6.66
N ASP A 262 9.55 -4.51 5.78
CA ASP A 262 10.37 -5.37 4.92
C ASP A 262 11.82 -5.56 5.42
N SER A 263 12.19 -4.94 6.54
CA SER A 263 13.55 -5.02 7.07
C SER A 263 13.53 -5.59 8.50
N ARG A 264 14.43 -6.52 8.79
CA ARG A 264 14.76 -6.95 10.17
C ARG A 264 15.51 -5.85 10.96
N ILE A 265 15.41 -4.60 10.53
CA ILE A 265 16.19 -3.47 11.02
C ILE A 265 15.28 -2.65 11.92
N ASP A 266 15.59 -2.74 13.21
CA ASP A 266 15.06 -1.86 14.24
C ASP A 266 15.86 -0.54 14.17
N PHE A 267 15.22 0.52 13.66
CA PHE A 267 15.86 1.81 13.49
C PHE A 267 16.03 2.56 14.81
N PHE A 268 15.28 2.20 15.85
CA PHE A 268 15.46 2.77 17.18
C PHE A 268 16.83 2.40 17.77
N LYS A 269 17.35 1.19 17.48
CA LYS A 269 18.74 0.83 17.83
C LYS A 269 19.79 1.78 17.25
N THR A 270 19.48 2.44 16.14
CA THR A 270 20.40 3.38 15.50
C THR A 270 20.26 4.80 16.03
N PHE A 271 19.22 5.08 16.80
CA PHE A 271 19.05 6.34 17.50
C PHE A 271 19.92 6.31 18.75
N HIS A 272 21.08 6.97 18.68
CA HIS A 272 21.98 7.12 19.81
C HIS A 272 22.50 8.56 19.82
N THR A 273 22.83 9.02 21.02
CA THR A 273 23.50 10.31 21.19
C THR A 273 24.96 10.18 20.79
N LYS A 274 25.49 11.20 20.11
CA LYS A 274 26.83 11.14 19.51
C LYS A 274 27.93 11.48 20.50
N ASN A 275 27.79 12.60 21.19
CA ASN A 275 28.83 13.18 22.03
C ASN A 275 28.16 13.83 23.23
N LYS A 276 28.45 13.31 24.42
CA LYS A 276 28.06 13.91 25.69
C LYS A 276 28.76 15.26 25.84
N ASN A 277 28.19 16.29 25.22
CA ASN A 277 28.75 17.63 25.25
C ASN A 277 28.50 18.25 26.63
N ASP A 278 29.51 18.96 27.14
CA ASP A 278 29.45 19.62 28.45
C ASP A 278 28.43 20.77 28.52
N ASP A 279 27.84 21.15 27.39
CA ASP A 279 26.91 22.25 27.25
C ASP A 279 25.43 21.85 27.39
N SER A 280 25.15 20.60 27.78
CA SER A 280 23.82 20.19 28.22
C SER A 280 23.56 20.60 29.67
N GLN A 281 22.34 21.04 29.97
CA GLN A 281 21.93 21.30 31.36
C GLN A 281 21.59 19.99 32.11
N PHE A 282 21.56 18.86 31.41
CA PHE A 282 21.10 17.55 31.90
C PHE A 282 22.15 16.44 31.68
N ASN A 283 23.44 16.79 31.80
CA ASN A 283 24.59 15.91 31.51
C ASN A 283 24.39 14.45 31.97
N ASN A 284 24.64 13.51 31.05
CA ASN A 284 24.78 12.07 31.30
C ASN A 284 23.52 11.29 31.73
N MET A 285 22.32 11.74 31.35
CA MET A 285 21.09 11.15 31.89
C MET A 285 20.22 10.43 30.86
N PHE A 286 20.49 10.55 29.57
CA PHE A 286 19.70 9.96 28.47
C PHE A 286 20.17 8.53 28.16
N ILE A 287 19.33 7.53 28.39
CA ILE A 287 19.64 6.11 28.26
C ILE A 287 18.58 5.43 27.40
N ASN A 288 18.98 4.95 26.22
CA ASN A 288 18.09 4.18 25.34
C ASN A 288 18.00 2.74 25.82
N ASP A 289 16.79 2.17 25.85
CA ASP A 289 16.53 0.75 26.03
C ASP A 289 16.01 0.18 24.71
N PRO A 290 16.89 -0.34 23.84
CA PRO A 290 16.48 -0.84 22.53
C PRO A 290 15.61 -2.09 22.61
N SER A 291 15.68 -2.86 23.70
CA SER A 291 14.87 -4.08 23.86
C SER A 291 13.40 -3.73 24.10
N ASN A 292 13.14 -2.65 24.83
CA ASN A 292 11.80 -2.23 25.22
C ASN A 292 11.31 -0.96 24.50
N HIS A 293 12.10 -0.45 23.54
CA HIS A 293 11.76 0.70 22.68
C HIS A 293 11.32 1.94 23.47
N TYR A 294 12.10 2.31 24.49
CA TYR A 294 11.93 3.57 25.19
C TYR A 294 13.28 4.22 25.51
N THR A 295 13.25 5.49 25.84
CA THR A 295 14.40 6.20 26.40
C THR A 295 14.11 6.70 27.80
N LYS A 296 15.08 6.59 28.72
CA LYS A 296 15.02 7.14 30.07
C LYS A 296 15.86 8.40 30.21
N LEU A 297 15.37 9.36 30.98
CA LEU A 297 16.12 10.49 31.48
C LEU A 297 16.09 10.51 33.01
N ASN A 298 17.23 10.29 33.66
CA ASN A 298 17.33 10.28 35.13
C ASN A 298 17.89 11.61 35.64
N TYR A 299 17.04 12.58 35.95
CA TYR A 299 17.47 13.88 36.44
C TYR A 299 17.73 13.91 37.95
N LYS A 300 18.85 14.52 38.34
CA LYS A 300 19.13 14.94 39.71
C LYS A 300 19.73 16.34 39.69
N GLY A 301 19.03 17.32 40.25
CA GLY A 301 19.51 18.70 40.28
C GLY A 301 18.46 19.69 40.78
N PRO A 302 18.70 21.00 40.59
CA PRO A 302 17.79 22.04 41.07
C PRO A 302 16.37 21.91 40.52
N LYS A 303 15.37 21.92 41.42
CA LYS A 303 13.96 21.75 41.07
C LYS A 303 13.46 22.81 40.08
N TRP A 304 13.93 24.05 40.22
CA TRP A 304 13.53 25.15 39.32
C TRP A 304 13.81 24.84 37.84
N LEU A 305 14.83 24.03 37.53
CA LEU A 305 15.18 23.70 36.16
C LEU A 305 14.11 22.83 35.50
N ILE A 306 13.50 21.91 36.25
CA ILE A 306 12.45 21.04 35.71
C ILE A 306 11.07 21.70 35.67
N GLU A 307 10.91 22.82 36.38
CA GLU A 307 9.70 23.64 36.39
C GLU A 307 9.68 24.69 35.26
N GLU A 308 10.83 24.89 34.62
CA GLU A 308 10.98 25.86 33.54
C GLU A 308 10.37 25.32 32.23
N ASP A 309 9.48 26.12 31.64
CA ASP A 309 8.91 25.84 30.32
C ASP A 309 9.89 26.28 29.24
N LYS A 310 10.87 25.43 28.95
CA LYS A 310 11.93 25.76 28.00
C LYS A 310 12.47 24.50 27.36
N ASP A 311 12.75 24.60 26.07
CA ASP A 311 13.37 23.52 25.30
C ASP A 311 14.88 23.57 25.50
N PHE A 312 15.41 22.81 26.45
CA PHE A 312 16.83 22.78 26.74
C PHE A 312 17.58 21.83 25.81
N PHE A 313 18.74 22.26 25.35
CA PHE A 313 19.63 21.37 24.60
C PHE A 313 20.07 20.20 25.47
N MET A 314 19.97 18.99 24.90
CA MET A 314 20.34 17.74 25.56
C MET A 314 21.60 17.15 24.96
N ASP A 315 21.59 16.89 23.65
CA ASP A 315 22.65 16.18 22.95
C ASP A 315 22.47 16.31 21.42
N GLU A 316 23.48 15.89 20.67
CA GLU A 316 23.39 15.68 19.23
C GLU A 316 23.03 14.23 18.94
N VAL A 317 22.04 14.03 18.06
CA VAL A 317 21.58 12.71 17.63
C VAL A 317 21.66 12.59 16.13
N GLN A 318 21.92 11.38 15.66
CA GLN A 318 21.93 11.07 14.24
C GLN A 318 20.59 10.44 13.84
N CYS A 319 19.92 11.02 12.84
CA CYS A 319 18.61 10.56 12.38
C CYS A 319 18.61 10.25 10.88
N HIS A 320 17.79 9.29 10.48
CA HIS A 320 17.58 8.92 9.08
C HIS A 320 16.74 9.99 8.38
N ILE A 321 17.15 10.36 7.16
CA ILE A 321 16.48 11.39 6.36
C ILE A 321 15.83 10.82 5.10
N ILE A 322 14.93 11.59 4.51
CA ILE A 322 14.30 11.31 3.22
C ILE A 322 15.35 11.40 2.13
N ASP A 323 15.71 10.25 1.53
CA ASP A 323 16.49 10.20 0.30
C ASP A 323 15.67 10.89 -0.82
N PRO A 324 16.15 12.01 -1.39
CA PRO A 324 15.45 12.72 -2.45
C PRO A 324 15.38 11.92 -3.78
N LYS A 325 16.15 10.84 -3.94
CA LYS A 325 16.22 10.02 -5.15
C LYS A 325 15.50 8.67 -5.05
N ASP A 326 15.25 8.14 -3.85
CA ASP A 326 14.63 6.82 -3.67
C ASP A 326 13.84 6.73 -2.34
N SER A 327 12.55 7.08 -2.37
CA SER A 327 11.70 7.20 -1.16
C SER A 327 11.30 5.87 -0.50
N ARG A 328 11.77 4.73 -1.02
CA ARG A 328 11.27 3.39 -0.64
C ARG A 328 12.05 2.73 0.48
N TYR A 329 13.29 3.15 0.73
CA TYR A 329 14.12 2.62 1.80
C TYR A 329 15.00 3.72 2.40
N PRO A 330 15.21 3.76 3.73
CA PRO A 330 16.24 4.59 4.32
C PRO A 330 17.61 4.02 3.92
N LYS A 331 18.12 4.41 2.74
CA LYS A 331 19.49 4.08 2.33
C LYS A 331 20.41 5.01 3.10
N ASP A 332 21.09 4.51 4.14
CA ASP A 332 22.30 4.99 4.86
C ASP A 332 22.50 6.50 5.15
N GLU A 333 21.65 7.38 4.65
CA GLU A 333 21.71 8.82 4.71
C GLU A 333 21.18 9.25 6.07
N LYS A 334 22.11 9.81 6.82
CA LYS A 334 21.90 10.21 8.19
C LYS A 334 22.39 11.63 8.38
N LYS A 335 21.59 12.44 9.06
CA LYS A 335 21.92 13.82 9.39
C LYS A 335 21.91 14.02 10.89
N ASN A 336 22.73 14.96 11.36
CA ASN A 336 22.77 15.34 12.77
C ASN A 336 21.65 16.33 13.07
N TYR A 337 21.00 16.13 14.22
CA TYR A 337 20.02 17.04 14.79
C TYR A 337 20.31 17.26 16.26
N TYR A 338 19.77 18.34 16.81
CA TYR A 338 19.93 18.71 18.20
C TYR A 338 18.71 18.24 18.99
N LEU A 339 18.90 17.25 19.83
CA LEU A 339 17.89 16.75 20.77
C LEU A 339 17.68 17.80 21.85
N HIS A 340 16.42 18.14 22.07
CA HIS A 340 16.02 19.05 23.14
C HIS A 340 14.96 18.42 24.02
N PHE A 341 14.96 18.80 25.29
CA PHE A 341 14.02 18.34 26.31
C PHE A 341 13.33 19.53 26.96
N ASN A 342 12.00 19.48 27.02
CA ASN A 342 11.22 20.40 27.82
C ASN A 342 10.71 19.67 29.07
N PRO A 343 11.23 19.99 30.26
CA PRO A 343 10.89 19.26 31.47
C PRO A 343 9.47 19.57 31.98
N LYS A 344 8.99 20.80 31.78
CA LYS A 344 7.64 21.20 32.20
C LYS A 344 6.56 20.60 31.31
N GLN A 345 6.75 20.65 30.00
CA GLN A 345 5.84 20.10 28.99
C GLN A 345 6.05 18.61 28.75
N ARG A 346 7.12 18.04 29.32
CA ARG A 346 7.41 16.60 29.37
C ARG A 346 7.50 16.02 27.96
N TYR A 347 8.31 16.62 27.11
CA TYR A 347 8.58 16.08 25.79
C TYR A 347 10.04 16.17 25.41
N ILE A 348 10.44 15.29 24.50
CA ILE A 348 11.67 15.43 23.73
C ILE A 348 11.34 15.74 22.28
N THR A 349 12.16 16.59 21.67
CA THR A 349 12.01 17.01 20.28
C THR A 349 13.36 17.16 19.61
N LEU A 350 13.35 17.33 18.28
CA LEU A 350 14.54 17.55 17.47
C LEU A 350 14.48 18.93 16.84
N TYR A 351 15.64 19.58 16.78
CA TYR A 351 15.81 20.83 16.04
C TYR A 351 17.02 20.77 15.11
N THR A 352 16.95 21.55 14.05
CA THR A 352 18.05 21.81 13.09
C THR A 352 19.06 22.82 13.61
N LYS A 353 18.73 23.54 14.68
CA LYS A 353 19.57 24.53 15.35
C LYS A 353 19.72 24.22 16.84
N LYS A 354 20.91 24.50 17.36
CA LYS A 354 21.26 24.38 18.78
C LYS A 354 20.95 25.67 19.53
N PHE A 355 20.31 25.58 20.70
CA PHE A 355 19.99 26.72 21.56
C PHE A 355 19.70 26.26 23.01
N ASN A 356 19.53 27.20 23.94
CA ASN A 356 19.26 26.89 25.35
C ASN A 356 20.25 25.90 25.97
N THR A 357 21.52 26.02 25.58
CA THR A 357 22.63 25.29 26.16
C THR A 357 22.90 25.79 27.58
N LYS A 358 23.69 25.03 28.33
CA LYS A 358 24.36 25.50 29.54
C LYS A 358 25.30 26.64 29.12
N ASN A 359 25.04 27.85 29.59
CA ASN A 359 25.94 28.98 29.37
C ASN A 359 27.32 28.62 29.98
N ASN A 360 28.40 28.90 29.24
CA ASN A 360 29.71 29.10 29.87
C ASN A 360 29.71 30.42 30.64
#